data_AF-A0AB74BKK6-F1
#
_entry.id   AF-A0AB74BKK6-F1
#
_cell.length_a   1.000
_cell.length_b   1.000
_cell.length_c   1.000
_cell.angle_alpha   90.00
_cell.angle_beta   90.00
_cell.angle_gamma   90.00
#
_symmetry.space_group_name_H-M   'P 1'
#
loop_
_entity.id
_entity.type
_entity.pdbx_description
1 polymer ?
#
loop_
_entity_poly.entity_id
_entity_poly.type
_entity_poly.pdbx_seq_one_letter_code
_entity_poly.pdbx_strand_id
1 'polypeptide(L)' 'ALASQLANDRNLRNALKPQDVAHVLNALGKWPGTPNCTAAVNALASRLANDRDLRNALNPQDVAHVLNALSKWPDTPDCA' A
#
# COMPACT_ATOMS: atom_id res chain seq x y z
N ALA A 1 -13.46 -4.86 -8.80
CA ALA A 1 -13.32 -4.93 -7.33
C ALA A 1 -12.51 -3.73 -6.82
N LEU A 2 -12.64 -3.33 -5.55
CA LEU A 2 -11.97 -2.15 -4.98
C LEU A 2 -10.44 -2.19 -5.16
N ALA A 3 -9.81 -3.35 -4.99
CA ALA A 3 -8.36 -3.50 -5.21
C ALA A 3 -7.95 -3.17 -6.66
N SER A 4 -8.70 -3.65 -7.66
CA SER A 4 -8.44 -3.30 -9.07
C SER A 4 -8.62 -1.81 -9.34
N GLN A 5 -9.59 -1.15 -8.70
CA GLN A 5 -9.74 0.30 -8.83
C GLN A 5 -8.53 1.02 -8.25
N LEU A 6 -8.05 0.59 -7.08
CA LEU A 6 -6.89 1.20 -6.47
C LEU A 6 -5.61 0.99 -7.31
N ALA A 7 -5.43 -0.16 -7.95
CA ALA A 7 -4.31 -0.40 -8.85
C ALA A 7 -4.32 0.56 -10.06
N ASN A 8 -5.50 0.80 -10.65
CA ASN A 8 -5.62 1.50 -11.93
C ASN A 8 -5.94 3.00 -11.81
N ASP A 9 -6.55 3.43 -10.71
CA ASP A 9 -6.95 4.82 -10.48
C ASP A 9 -5.93 5.54 -9.59
N ARG A 10 -5.10 6.36 -10.22
CA ARG A 10 -4.09 7.17 -9.52
C ARG A 10 -4.73 8.27 -8.68
N ASN A 11 -5.85 8.85 -9.09
CA ASN A 11 -6.52 9.91 -8.34
C ASN A 11 -7.10 9.36 -7.04
N LEU A 12 -7.76 8.20 -7.12
CA LEU A 12 -8.23 7.48 -5.94
C LEU A 12 -7.08 7.16 -4.99
N ARG A 13 -5.96 6.61 -5.51
CA ARG A 13 -4.76 6.35 -4.70
C ARG A 13 -4.23 7.59 -4.02
N ASN A 14 -4.16 8.72 -4.72
CA ASN A 14 -3.61 9.97 -4.18
C ASN A 14 -4.55 10.65 -3.17
N ALA A 15 -5.86 10.39 -3.27
CA ALA A 15 -6.85 10.90 -2.32
C ALA A 15 -6.78 10.20 -0.95
N LEU A 16 -6.14 9.02 -0.85
CA LEU A 16 -5.95 8.33 0.42
C LEU A 16 -5.03 9.11 1.36
N LYS A 17 -5.48 9.30 2.61
CA LYS A 17 -4.68 9.86 3.68
C LYS A 17 -3.62 8.85 4.15
N PRO A 18 -2.57 9.28 4.87
CA PRO A 18 -1.50 8.39 5.35
C PRO A 18 -2.02 7.16 6.10
N GLN A 19 -2.90 7.34 7.08
CA GLN A 19 -3.54 6.26 7.82
C GLN A 19 -4.37 5.31 6.92
N ASP A 20 -5.01 5.84 5.88
CA ASP A 20 -5.84 5.04 4.98
C ASP A 20 -4.95 4.11 4.14
N VAL A 21 -3.78 4.61 3.71
CA VAL A 21 -2.79 3.81 2.99
C VAL A 21 -2.33 2.63 3.87
N ALA A 22 -2.02 2.87 5.14
CA ALA A 22 -1.62 1.81 6.08
C ALA A 22 -2.73 0.78 6.31
N HIS A 23 -3.97 1.22 6.53
CA HIS A 23 -5.11 0.31 6.71
C HIS A 23 -5.41 -0.50 5.45
N VAL A 24 -5.36 0.12 4.27
CA VAL A 24 -5.59 -0.57 3.00
C VAL A 24 -4.50 -1.61 2.74
N LEU A 25 -3.23 -1.27 2.95
CA LEU A 25 -2.13 -2.24 2.83
C LEU A 25 -2.31 -3.42 3.80
N ASN A 26 -2.61 -3.16 5.07
CA ASN A 26 -2.86 -4.22 6.06
C ASN A 26 -4.06 -5.11 5.68
N ALA A 27 -5.13 -4.51 5.14
CA ALA A 27 -6.29 -5.25 4.66
C ALA A 27 -5.96 -6.12 3.44
N LEU A 28 -5.29 -5.56 2.42
CA LEU A 28 -4.85 -6.31 1.24
C LEU A 28 -3.91 -7.46 1.63
N GLY A 29 -3.13 -7.29 2.70
CA GLY A 29 -2.27 -8.31 3.32
C GLY A 29 -2.98 -9.59 3.73
N LYS A 30 -4.31 -9.65 3.72
CA LYS A 30 -5.08 -10.87 3.96
C LYS A 30 -5.18 -11.77 2.71
N TRP A 31 -4.85 -11.26 1.52
CA TRP A 31 -4.99 -11.97 0.25
C TRP A 31 -3.76 -11.87 -0.65
N PRO A 32 -2.57 -12.31 -0.20
CA PRO A 32 -1.32 -12.16 -0.95
C PRO A 32 -1.29 -12.87 -2.32
N GLY A 33 -2.05 -13.96 -2.47
CA GLY A 33 -2.16 -14.69 -3.74
C GLY A 33 -3.15 -14.12 -4.76
N THR A 34 -3.83 -13.01 -4.46
CA THR A 34 -4.83 -12.43 -5.37
C THR A 34 -4.17 -11.39 -6.28
N PRO A 35 -4.14 -11.56 -7.61
CA PRO A 35 -3.43 -10.65 -8.52
C PRO A 35 -3.85 -9.18 -8.39
N ASN A 36 -5.15 -8.94 -8.19
CA ASN A 36 -5.67 -7.58 -7.98
C ASN A 36 -5.17 -6.94 -6.67
N CYS A 37 -4.98 -7.73 -5.62
CA CYS A 37 -4.43 -7.25 -4.34
C CYS A 37 -2.95 -6.94 -4.49
N THR A 38 -2.17 -7.82 -5.13
CA THR A 38 -0.75 -7.57 -5.41
C THR A 38 -0.55 -6.31 -6.24
N ALA A 39 -1.33 -6.12 -7.31
CA ALA A 39 -1.25 -4.92 -8.13
C ALA A 39 -1.56 -3.64 -7.32
N ALA A 40 -2.56 -3.68 -6.44
CA ALA A 40 -2.91 -2.56 -5.57
C ALA A 40 -1.81 -2.26 -4.53
N VAL A 41 -1.20 -3.30 -3.95
CA VAL A 41 -0.07 -3.17 -3.01
C VAL A 41 1.13 -2.53 -3.70
N ASN A 42 1.54 -3.03 -4.87
CA ASN A 42 2.66 -2.45 -5.63
C ASN A 42 2.39 -0.98 -5.95
N ALA A 43 1.17 -0.66 -6.35
CA ALA A 43 0.75 0.70 -6.67
C ALA A 43 0.76 1.66 -5.46
N LEU A 44 0.51 1.16 -4.25
CA LEU A 44 0.60 1.92 -2.99
C LEU A 44 2.04 1.99 -2.46
N ALA A 45 2.81 0.91 -2.54
CA ALA A 45 4.21 0.86 -2.16
C ALA A 45 5.02 1.86 -3.00
N SER A 46 4.79 1.89 -4.31
CA SER A 46 5.40 2.88 -5.21
C SER A 46 5.03 4.31 -4.84
N ARG A 47 3.77 4.57 -4.45
CA ARG A 47 3.36 5.89 -3.95
C ARG A 47 4.15 6.25 -2.68
N LEU A 48 4.21 5.35 -1.70
CA LEU A 48 4.98 5.56 -0.47
C LEU A 48 6.46 5.84 -0.75
N ALA A 49 7.09 5.08 -1.63
CA ALA A 49 8.49 5.28 -2.00
C ALA A 49 8.75 6.68 -2.57
N ASN A 50 7.82 7.17 -3.40
CA ASN A 50 7.96 8.44 -4.14
C ASN A 50 7.41 9.67 -3.39
N ASP A 51 6.59 9.48 -2.35
CA ASP A 51 5.94 10.57 -1.61
C ASP A 51 6.56 10.68 -0.20
N ARG A 52 7.50 11.61 -0.04
CA ARG A 52 8.20 11.84 1.23
C ARG A 52 7.26 12.39 2.31
N ASP A 53 6.35 13.28 1.95
CA ASP A 53 5.43 13.90 2.90
C ASP A 53 4.43 12.87 3.44
N LEU A 54 3.93 12.00 2.56
CA LEU A 54 3.12 10.86 2.96
C LEU A 54 3.83 9.96 3.96
N ARG A 55 5.10 9.59 3.70
CA ARG A 55 5.89 8.76 4.62
C ARG A 55 6.10 9.42 5.97
N ASN A 56 6.42 10.71 5.99
CA ASN A 56 6.66 11.45 7.23
C ASN A 56 5.38 11.67 8.06
N ALA A 57 4.21 11.58 7.41
CA ALA A 57 2.92 11.74 8.06
C ALA A 57 2.37 10.43 8.66
N LEU A 58 3.02 9.28 8.42
CA LEU A 58 2.66 8.01 9.06
C LEU A 58 3.07 8.03 10.53
N ASN A 59 2.15 7.65 11.41
CA ASN A 59 2.48 7.44 12.82
C ASN A 59 3.20 6.07 13.00
N PRO A 60 3.76 5.78 14.20
CA PRO A 60 4.47 4.51 14.42
C PRO A 60 3.63 3.25 14.18
N GLN A 61 2.33 3.29 14.47
CA GLN A 61 1.43 2.16 14.25
C GLN A 61 1.15 1.96 12.75
N ASP A 62 0.97 3.05 12.00
CA ASP A 62 0.80 3.02 10.56
C ASP A 62 2.03 2.41 9.89
N VAL A 63 3.23 2.80 10.32
CA VAL A 63 4.49 2.21 9.83
C VAL A 63 4.53 0.71 10.09
N ALA A 64 4.17 0.24 11.29
CA ALA A 64 4.13 -1.18 11.60
C ALA A 64 3.13 -1.94 10.71
N HIS A 65 1.95 -1.37 10.46
CA HIS A 65 0.96 -1.95 9.54
C HIS A 65 1.46 -2.04 8.10
N VAL A 66 2.11 -0.98 7.60
CA VAL A 66 2.72 -0.96 6.26
C VAL A 66 3.77 -2.05 6.16
N LEU A 67 4.74 -2.11 7.09
CA LEU A 67 5.80 -3.11 7.05
C LEU A 67 5.27 -4.56 7.16
N ASN A 68 4.29 -4.79 8.04
CA ASN A 68 3.65 -6.10 8.18
C ASN A 68 2.85 -6.51 6.93
N ALA A 69 2.29 -5.56 6.19
CA ALA A 69 1.65 -5.85 4.92
C ALA A 69 2.70 -6.19 3.87
N LEU A 70 3.71 -5.33 3.68
CA LEU A 70 4.72 -5.46 2.65
C LEU A 70 5.60 -6.72 2.81
N SER A 71 5.81 -7.19 4.03
CA SER A 71 6.54 -8.45 4.30
C SER A 71 5.90 -9.69 3.67
N LYS A 72 4.64 -9.61 3.26
CA LYS A 72 3.90 -10.71 2.59
C LYS A 72 4.15 -10.75 1.07
N TRP A 73 4.82 -9.75 0.52
CA TRP A 73 5.22 -9.68 -0.89
C TRP A 73 6.71 -9.31 -1.00
N PRO A 74 7.61 -10.26 -0.72
CA PRO A 74 9.05 -10.03 -0.78
C PRO A 74 9.55 -9.64 -2.19
N ASP A 75 8.80 -10.02 -3.23
CA ASP A 75 9.13 -9.73 -4.63
C ASP A 75 8.68 -8.32 -5.09
N THR A 76 8.15 -7.50 -4.18
CA THR A 76 7.73 -6.14 -4.53
C THR A 76 8.98 -5.25 -4.66
N PRO A 77 9.23 -4.61 -5.81
CA PRO A 77 10.47 -3.87 -6.07
C PRO A 77 10.69 -2.69 -5.11
N ASP A 78 9.60 -2.09 -4.61
CA ASP A 78 9.64 -0.98 -3.66
C ASP A 78 9.73 -1.44 -2.18
N CYS A 79 9.71 -2.76 -1.92
CA CYS A 79 9.84 -3.36 -0.59
C CYS A 79 11.24 -3.94 -0.32
N ALA A 80 12.11 -3.96 -1.34
CA ALA A 80 13.50 -4.42 -1.25
C ALA A 80 14.42 -3.31 -0.69
#